data_AF-A0A845FV98-F1
#
_entry.id   AF-A0A845FV98-F1
#
_cell.length_a   1.000
_cell.length_b   1.000
_cell.length_c   1.000
_cell.angle_alpha   90.00
_cell.angle_beta   90.00
_cell.angle_gamma   90.00
#
_symmetry.space_group_name_H-M   'P 1'
#
loop_
_entity.id
_entity.type
_entity.pdbx_description
1 polymer ?
#
loop_
_entity_poly.entity_id
_entity_poly.type
_entity_poly.pdbx_seq_one_letter_code
_entity_poly.pdbx_strand_id
1 'polypeptide(L)'
;MKFNKLAVSIALSWASGAALAAPATNTPAPPPQLAAAQSSAKASAPAADNADATPLPQPSSSAQHLYASAKNDILQVRSLLKSGRTQSSVGSGFLIGTSNLVVTNYHVVSQFALDPDTYVGEWVDTSGQRGNVELLAVDVLHDLAVLRVSRNGTGFFKIPEQLAKLTQGQYLYSLGNPLDLGFAISEGAYNGVIARSFYDQLMFTGPINSGMSGGPSVTVDGAVAGVNVSKRLDGELVSFLVPARYAQDLLKRVEQQKKAPADFTAIVAGQLLTHQRAMVDQLLASPLSLKPMGPYQVPVRESEQMRCWGRSNVKADKPFTVDDASCAMESAIFVSGSLQTGQLSIRHQYLRSTGLGQLRFAQLASASFKNEHFGNNKDTRLTGPQCTEDFVKNKDVPLRAVLCVRAYRKFAGLYDFALLTATTDQGLMSLQSRLDARGVSYENGLRLSRVFIDSIGLAPVVKKPEKPAPAAKGGAR
;
A
#
# COMPACT_ATOMS: atom_id res chain seq x y z
N MET A 1 64.66 -8.84 4.89
CA MET A 1 64.99 -7.83 5.92
C MET A 1 63.71 -7.38 6.59
N LYS A 2 63.60 -7.62 7.90
CA LYS A 2 62.52 -7.12 8.77
C LYS A 2 62.78 -5.64 9.05
N PHE A 3 61.75 -4.79 9.05
CA PHE A 3 61.82 -3.51 9.74
C PHE A 3 60.64 -3.31 10.68
N ASN A 4 61.02 -2.89 11.87
CA ASN A 4 60.28 -2.84 13.11
C ASN A 4 59.72 -1.42 13.32
N LYS A 5 58.75 -1.34 14.22
CA LYS A 5 58.03 -0.15 14.71
C LYS A 5 58.94 1.04 15.07
N LEU A 6 58.42 2.26 14.95
CA LEU A 6 58.50 3.26 16.02
C LEU A 6 57.30 4.22 15.96
N ALA A 7 56.69 4.44 17.13
CA ALA A 7 55.64 5.40 17.39
C ALA A 7 56.24 6.77 17.74
N VAL A 8 55.53 7.85 17.43
CA VAL A 8 55.75 9.17 18.01
C VAL A 8 54.40 9.76 18.40
N SER A 9 54.26 10.03 19.70
CA SER A 9 53.17 10.80 20.31
C SER A 9 53.63 12.25 20.44
N ILE A 10 52.79 13.22 20.06
CA ILE A 10 52.84 14.59 20.58
C ILE A 10 51.42 15.02 20.93
N ALA A 11 51.24 15.40 22.19
CA ALA A 11 50.02 15.96 22.74
C ALA A 11 49.88 17.45 22.42
N LEU A 12 48.65 17.95 22.30
CA LEU A 12 48.36 19.36 22.56
C LEU A 12 46.98 19.50 23.20
N SER A 13 47.01 20.00 24.44
CA SER A 13 45.92 20.36 25.33
C SER A 13 45.23 21.67 24.92
N TRP A 14 43.90 21.74 25.01
CA TRP A 14 43.15 23.01 25.02
C TRP A 14 42.13 23.05 26.16
N ALA A 15 42.06 24.23 26.76
CA ALA A 15 41.40 24.58 28.00
C ALA A 15 39.90 24.92 27.86
N SER A 16 39.27 25.00 29.02
CA SER A 16 37.86 25.20 29.32
C SER A 16 37.24 26.56 28.91
N GLY A 17 35.93 26.53 28.62
CA GLY A 17 34.97 27.50 29.18
C GLY A 17 34.32 28.50 28.22
N ALA A 18 33.03 28.29 27.91
CA ALA A 18 31.92 29.24 28.11
C ALA A 18 30.66 28.75 27.37
N ALA A 19 29.61 28.42 28.13
CA ALA A 19 28.31 28.01 27.65
C ALA A 19 27.32 29.19 27.67
N LEU A 20 26.53 29.35 26.61
CA LEU A 20 25.33 30.19 26.57
C LEU A 20 24.26 29.58 25.65
N ALA A 21 23.19 29.13 26.30
CA ALA A 21 21.76 29.01 25.93
C ALA A 21 21.32 28.33 24.61
N ALA A 22 20.72 27.13 24.78
CA ALA A 22 19.79 26.50 23.85
C ALA A 22 18.33 26.66 24.36
N PRO A 23 17.31 26.66 23.48
CA PRO A 23 15.92 26.97 23.84
C PRO A 23 15.18 25.80 24.51
N ALA A 24 14.20 26.15 25.34
CA ALA A 24 13.45 25.26 26.21
C ALA A 24 12.57 24.26 25.46
N THR A 25 12.74 22.97 25.75
CA THR A 25 11.80 21.89 25.45
C THR A 25 10.90 21.64 26.66
N ASN A 26 9.60 21.86 26.49
CA ASN A 26 8.57 21.43 27.44
C ASN A 26 8.44 19.90 27.42
N THR A 27 8.91 19.24 28.47
CA THR A 27 8.58 17.84 28.78
C THR A 27 7.38 17.80 29.75
N PRO A 28 6.35 16.97 29.49
CA PRO A 28 5.27 16.73 30.44
C PRO A 28 5.78 15.90 31.63
N ALA A 29 5.27 16.21 32.83
CA ALA A 29 5.62 15.54 34.09
C ALA A 29 5.12 14.09 34.16
N PRO A 30 5.83 13.19 34.86
CA PRO A 30 5.36 11.83 35.11
C PRO A 30 4.23 11.82 36.16
N PRO A 31 3.29 10.85 36.11
CA PRO A 31 2.24 10.70 37.12
C PRO A 31 2.82 10.24 38.47
N PRO A 32 2.15 10.56 39.59
CA PRO A 32 2.65 10.27 40.93
C PRO A 32 2.63 8.77 41.23
N GLN A 33 3.73 8.28 41.82
CA GLN A 33 3.86 6.93 42.37
C GLN A 33 3.04 6.82 43.66
N LEU A 34 2.09 5.87 43.72
CA LEU A 34 1.43 5.48 44.96
C LEU A 34 2.40 4.69 45.84
N ALA A 35 2.58 5.17 47.07
CA ALA A 35 3.39 4.55 48.12
C ALA A 35 2.80 3.20 48.57
N ALA A 36 3.69 2.22 48.74
CA ALA A 36 3.37 0.94 49.33
C ALA A 36 3.11 1.09 50.84
N ALA A 37 1.90 0.73 51.28
CA ALA A 37 1.59 0.49 52.69
C ALA A 37 1.62 -1.02 52.95
N GLN A 38 2.60 -1.47 53.73
CA GLN A 38 2.64 -2.80 54.30
C GLN A 38 1.64 -2.87 55.47
N SER A 39 0.68 -3.77 55.39
CA SER A 39 -0.13 -4.19 56.54
C SER A 39 -0.09 -5.71 56.63
N SER A 40 0.56 -6.19 57.69
CA SER A 40 0.60 -7.57 58.12
C SER A 40 -0.70 -7.93 58.85
N ALA A 41 -1.53 -8.78 58.24
CA ALA A 41 -2.58 -9.50 58.94
C ALA A 41 -2.60 -10.95 58.45
N LYS A 42 -2.23 -11.87 59.35
CA LYS A 42 -2.47 -13.32 59.20
C LYS A 42 -3.98 -13.53 59.08
N ALA A 43 -4.44 -13.98 57.91
CA ALA A 43 -5.77 -14.53 57.72
C ALA A 43 -5.65 -15.92 57.10
N SER A 44 -6.19 -16.90 57.82
CA SER A 44 -6.31 -18.31 57.46
C SER A 44 -6.90 -18.51 56.07
N ALA A 45 -6.30 -19.41 55.29
CA ALA A 45 -6.89 -19.92 54.06
C ALA A 45 -8.26 -20.56 54.37
N PRO A 46 -9.36 -20.15 53.71
CA PRO A 46 -10.57 -20.95 53.71
C PRO A 46 -10.32 -22.19 52.85
N ALA A 47 -10.82 -23.33 53.33
CA ALA A 47 -10.87 -24.56 52.59
C ALA A 47 -11.58 -24.36 51.25
N ALA A 48 -11.15 -25.14 50.25
CA ALA A 48 -11.80 -25.22 48.95
C ALA A 48 -13.22 -25.76 49.12
N ASP A 49 -14.19 -24.85 49.22
CA ASP A 49 -15.58 -25.16 48.93
C ASP A 49 -15.73 -25.23 47.41
N ASN A 50 -16.19 -26.40 46.95
CA ASN A 50 -16.71 -26.62 45.61
C ASN A 50 -17.92 -25.71 45.41
N ALA A 51 -17.68 -24.46 45.07
CA ALA A 51 -18.70 -23.58 44.53
C ALA A 51 -19.00 -24.07 43.11
N ASP A 52 -20.24 -24.49 42.89
CA ASP A 52 -20.87 -24.66 41.59
C ASP A 52 -20.35 -23.61 40.62
N ALA A 53 -19.42 -24.01 39.76
CA ALA A 53 -19.02 -23.21 38.63
C ALA A 53 -20.19 -23.29 37.65
N THR A 54 -21.16 -22.39 37.80
CA THR A 54 -22.17 -22.14 36.80
C THR A 54 -21.44 -22.06 35.46
N PRO A 55 -21.68 -22.99 34.51
CA PRO A 55 -20.98 -22.96 33.24
C PRO A 55 -21.17 -21.58 32.64
N LEU A 56 -20.06 -20.91 32.31
CA LEU A 56 -20.14 -19.67 31.55
C LEU A 56 -21.03 -19.95 30.33
N PRO A 57 -22.01 -19.09 30.02
CA PRO A 57 -22.83 -19.28 28.82
C PRO A 57 -21.90 -19.46 27.63
N GLN A 58 -22.17 -20.49 26.83
CA GLN A 58 -21.29 -20.89 25.73
C GLN A 58 -20.99 -19.66 24.85
N PRO A 59 -19.71 -19.25 24.66
CA PRO A 59 -19.32 -18.37 23.56
C PRO A 59 -19.95 -18.90 22.27
N SER A 60 -20.33 -18.04 21.32
CA SER A 60 -21.13 -18.41 20.14
C SER A 60 -20.79 -19.84 19.68
N SER A 61 -21.74 -20.78 19.84
CA SER A 61 -21.50 -22.21 19.59
C SER A 61 -20.86 -22.41 18.22
N SER A 62 -21.25 -21.57 17.26
CA SER A 62 -20.67 -21.42 15.93
C SER A 62 -19.15 -21.25 15.91
N ALA A 63 -18.56 -20.28 16.61
CA ALA A 63 -17.12 -20.04 16.55
C ALA A 63 -16.33 -21.24 17.07
N GLN A 64 -16.79 -21.84 18.18
CA GLN A 64 -16.16 -23.04 18.73
C GLN A 64 -16.28 -24.25 17.80
N HIS A 65 -17.48 -24.48 17.23
CA HIS A 65 -17.71 -25.56 16.26
C HIS A 65 -16.87 -25.38 15.00
N LEU A 66 -16.82 -24.17 14.45
CA LEU A 66 -16.00 -23.83 13.28
C LEU A 66 -14.52 -24.05 13.59
N TYR A 67 -14.02 -23.53 14.72
CA TYR A 67 -12.62 -23.73 15.10
C TYR A 67 -12.27 -25.22 15.23
N ALA A 68 -13.09 -25.99 15.96
CA ALA A 68 -12.85 -27.41 16.20
C ALA A 68 -12.86 -28.24 14.91
N SER A 69 -13.75 -27.89 13.97
CA SER A 69 -13.91 -28.60 12.69
C SER A 69 -12.86 -28.17 11.65
N ALA A 70 -12.48 -26.90 11.66
CA ALA A 70 -11.58 -26.31 10.66
C ALA A 70 -10.10 -26.51 10.94
N LYS A 71 -9.71 -26.66 12.22
CA LYS A 71 -8.29 -26.60 12.63
C LYS A 71 -7.36 -27.52 11.84
N ASN A 72 -7.84 -28.70 11.42
CA ASN A 72 -7.03 -29.66 10.68
C ASN A 72 -6.79 -29.24 9.22
N ASP A 73 -7.64 -28.38 8.66
CA ASP A 73 -7.54 -27.93 7.27
C ASP A 73 -6.85 -26.57 7.13
N ILE A 74 -6.50 -25.92 8.23
CA ILE A 74 -5.70 -24.68 8.21
C ILE A 74 -4.22 -25.04 8.32
N LEU A 75 -3.42 -24.35 7.52
CA LEU A 75 -1.98 -24.48 7.45
C LEU A 75 -1.32 -23.13 7.65
N GLN A 76 -0.16 -23.14 8.27
CA GLN A 76 0.77 -22.04 8.14
C GLN A 76 1.60 -22.25 6.88
N VAL A 77 1.79 -21.18 6.11
CA VAL A 77 2.63 -21.16 4.90
C VAL A 77 3.84 -20.28 5.18
N ARG A 78 5.03 -20.83 5.06
CA ARG A 78 6.31 -20.17 5.33
C ARG A 78 7.14 -20.09 4.06
N SER A 79 7.80 -18.95 3.85
CA SER A 79 8.89 -18.80 2.89
C SER A 79 10.21 -18.85 3.66
N LEU A 80 11.10 -19.75 3.29
CA LEU A 80 12.39 -19.99 3.96
C LEU A 80 13.54 -19.70 3.01
N LEU A 81 14.64 -19.16 3.54
CA LEU A 81 15.91 -19.08 2.81
C LEU A 81 16.49 -20.48 2.59
N LYS A 82 16.89 -20.82 1.36
CA LYS A 82 17.48 -22.14 1.07
C LYS A 82 18.80 -22.40 1.80
N SER A 83 19.61 -21.36 2.05
CA SER A 83 20.94 -21.51 2.65
C SER A 83 20.94 -21.96 4.11
N GLY A 84 19.88 -21.64 4.87
CA GLY A 84 19.81 -21.93 6.31
C GLY A 84 18.42 -22.28 6.83
N ARG A 85 17.42 -22.40 5.95
CA ARG A 85 16.01 -22.60 6.28
C ARG A 85 15.43 -21.57 7.24
N THR A 86 16.02 -20.39 7.33
CA THR A 86 15.51 -19.28 8.15
C THR A 86 14.24 -18.70 7.54
N GLN A 87 13.23 -18.47 8.37
CA GLN A 87 11.97 -17.87 7.95
C GLN A 87 12.17 -16.45 7.43
N SER A 88 11.62 -16.18 6.24
CA SER A 88 11.63 -14.86 5.60
C SER A 88 10.24 -14.25 5.45
N SER A 89 9.21 -15.09 5.29
CA SER A 89 7.81 -14.67 5.32
C SER A 89 6.94 -15.77 5.92
N VAL A 90 5.80 -15.38 6.49
CA VAL A 90 4.83 -16.29 7.09
C VAL A 90 3.42 -15.77 6.87
N GLY A 91 2.50 -16.69 6.58
CA GLY A 91 1.08 -16.45 6.48
C GLY A 91 0.30 -17.74 6.77
N SER A 92 -0.98 -17.71 6.45
CA SER A 92 -1.87 -18.85 6.55
C SER A 92 -2.30 -19.33 5.16
N GLY A 93 -2.74 -20.56 5.08
CA GLY A 93 -3.45 -21.12 3.95
C GLY A 93 -4.43 -22.17 4.45
N PHE A 94 -5.31 -22.64 3.58
CA PHE A 94 -6.30 -23.66 3.95
C PHE A 94 -6.55 -24.66 2.82
N LEU A 95 -6.72 -25.92 3.20
CA LEU A 95 -7.01 -27.04 2.30
C LEU A 95 -8.43 -26.96 1.78
N ILE A 96 -8.64 -27.25 0.50
CA ILE A 96 -9.96 -27.21 -0.15
C ILE A 96 -10.51 -28.62 -0.31
N GLY A 97 -11.70 -28.86 0.24
CA GLY A 97 -12.37 -30.15 0.16
C GLY A 97 -11.48 -31.28 0.69
N THR A 98 -11.50 -32.42 0.00
CA THR A 98 -10.65 -33.58 0.30
C THR A 98 -9.38 -33.61 -0.54
N SER A 99 -9.09 -32.52 -1.26
CA SER A 99 -7.90 -32.40 -2.11
C SER A 99 -6.64 -32.10 -1.30
N ASN A 100 -5.50 -32.07 -1.98
CA ASN A 100 -4.23 -31.59 -1.45
C ASN A 100 -3.89 -30.15 -1.89
N LEU A 101 -4.91 -29.41 -2.34
CA LEU A 101 -4.77 -28.03 -2.78
C LEU A 101 -4.99 -27.08 -1.61
N VAL A 102 -4.12 -26.09 -1.51
CA VAL A 102 -4.14 -25.05 -0.48
C VAL A 102 -4.31 -23.70 -1.15
N VAL A 103 -5.30 -22.92 -0.70
CA VAL A 103 -5.43 -21.51 -1.08
C VAL A 103 -4.71 -20.64 -0.06
N THR A 104 -3.99 -19.62 -0.53
CA THR A 104 -3.31 -18.61 0.30
C THR A 104 -3.21 -17.30 -0.48
N ASN A 105 -2.55 -16.27 0.08
CA ASN A 105 -2.27 -15.04 -0.64
C ASN A 105 -1.00 -15.12 -1.49
N TYR A 106 -0.98 -14.38 -2.59
CA TYR A 106 0.21 -14.23 -3.43
C TYR A 106 1.37 -13.62 -2.64
N HIS A 107 1.14 -12.60 -1.81
CA HIS A 107 2.21 -11.93 -1.10
C HIS A 107 2.95 -12.83 -0.11
N VAL A 108 2.29 -13.87 0.42
CA VAL A 108 2.87 -14.89 1.30
C VAL A 108 3.86 -15.76 0.54
N VAL A 109 3.59 -16.01 -0.74
CA VAL A 109 4.38 -16.93 -1.59
C VAL A 109 5.33 -16.21 -2.55
N SER A 110 5.19 -14.89 -2.69
CA SER A 110 5.88 -14.06 -3.70
C SER A 110 7.39 -14.25 -3.78
N GLN A 111 8.05 -14.51 -2.63
CA GLN A 111 9.49 -14.74 -2.57
C GLN A 111 9.89 -16.01 -3.31
N PHE A 112 9.31 -17.18 -3.00
CA PHE A 112 9.66 -18.41 -3.70
C PHE A 112 8.97 -18.54 -5.08
N ALA A 113 7.99 -17.69 -5.38
CA ALA A 113 7.42 -17.55 -6.71
C ALA A 113 8.39 -16.83 -7.68
N LEU A 114 9.05 -15.75 -7.22
CA LEU A 114 9.88 -14.89 -8.06
C LEU A 114 11.40 -15.12 -7.90
N ASP A 115 11.82 -15.76 -6.81
CA ASP A 115 13.20 -16.08 -6.47
C ASP A 115 13.33 -17.55 -6.02
N PRO A 116 12.91 -18.53 -6.85
CA PRO A 116 12.90 -19.93 -6.48
C PRO A 116 14.30 -20.49 -6.20
N ASP A 117 15.38 -19.85 -6.66
CA ASP A 117 16.77 -20.24 -6.36
C ASP A 117 17.21 -19.81 -4.95
N THR A 118 16.55 -18.82 -4.35
CA THR A 118 16.89 -18.28 -3.03
C THR A 118 15.93 -18.78 -1.95
N TYR A 119 14.66 -18.95 -2.29
CA TYR A 119 13.61 -19.28 -1.33
C TYR A 119 12.96 -20.62 -1.63
N VAL A 120 12.43 -21.26 -0.59
CA VAL A 120 11.59 -22.47 -0.68
C VAL A 120 10.38 -22.31 0.23
N GLY A 121 9.23 -22.84 -0.20
CA GLY A 121 8.02 -22.82 0.61
C GLY A 121 7.85 -24.07 1.48
N GLU A 122 7.33 -23.88 2.69
CA GLU A 122 7.03 -24.93 3.66
C GLU A 122 5.61 -24.73 4.20
N TRP A 123 4.87 -25.83 4.41
CA TRP A 123 3.63 -25.82 5.18
C TRP A 123 3.88 -26.37 6.58
N VAL A 124 3.15 -25.87 7.57
CA VAL A 124 3.12 -26.39 8.94
C VAL A 124 1.67 -26.50 9.43
N ASP A 125 1.29 -27.64 9.99
CA ASP A 125 -0.06 -27.85 10.54
C ASP A 125 -0.17 -27.55 12.05
N THR A 126 -1.38 -27.72 12.59
CA THR A 126 -1.68 -27.52 14.02
C THR A 126 -0.98 -28.46 14.98
N SER A 127 -0.49 -29.60 14.48
CA SER A 127 0.26 -30.59 15.25
C SER A 127 1.78 -30.42 15.11
N GLY A 128 2.23 -29.41 14.34
CA GLY A 128 3.64 -29.16 14.06
C GLY A 128 4.23 -30.04 12.96
N GLN A 129 3.42 -30.84 12.25
CA GLN A 129 3.90 -31.53 11.05
C GLN A 129 4.18 -30.52 9.96
N ARG A 130 5.18 -30.81 9.13
CA ARG A 130 5.66 -29.91 8.10
C ARG A 130 6.07 -30.62 6.84
N GLY A 131 6.02 -29.90 5.73
CA GLY A 131 6.49 -30.40 4.44
C GLY A 131 6.67 -29.30 3.41
N ASN A 132 7.23 -29.64 2.26
CA ASN A 132 7.39 -28.67 1.17
C ASN A 132 6.04 -28.37 0.51
N VAL A 133 5.93 -27.17 -0.06
CA VAL A 133 4.81 -26.78 -0.92
C VAL A 133 5.27 -26.71 -2.38
N GLU A 134 4.37 -27.00 -3.30
CA GLU A 134 4.54 -26.75 -4.73
C GLU A 134 3.58 -25.64 -5.15
N LEU A 135 4.10 -24.58 -5.76
CA LEU A 135 3.27 -23.49 -6.29
C LEU A 135 2.63 -23.93 -7.60
N LEU A 136 1.29 -23.88 -7.68
CA LEU A 136 0.54 -24.30 -8.86
C LEU A 136 0.06 -23.13 -9.70
N ALA A 137 -0.41 -22.06 -9.07
CA ALA A 137 -0.93 -20.88 -9.76
C ALA A 137 -0.86 -19.64 -8.87
N VAL A 138 -0.78 -18.47 -9.53
CA VAL A 138 -0.80 -17.15 -8.87
C VAL A 138 -1.78 -16.22 -9.57
N ASP A 139 -2.34 -15.33 -8.77
CA ASP A 139 -3.10 -14.16 -9.18
C ASP A 139 -2.58 -12.95 -8.40
N VAL A 140 -1.71 -12.16 -9.02
CA VAL A 140 -1.10 -10.99 -8.38
C VAL A 140 -2.10 -9.84 -8.25
N LEU A 141 -3.15 -9.82 -9.07
CA LEU A 141 -4.15 -8.75 -9.11
C LEU A 141 -5.10 -8.84 -7.90
N HIS A 142 -5.46 -10.08 -7.53
CA HIS A 142 -6.33 -10.37 -6.40
C HIS A 142 -5.58 -10.86 -5.15
N ASP A 143 -4.24 -10.86 -5.19
CA ASP A 143 -3.38 -11.34 -4.10
C ASP A 143 -3.68 -12.80 -3.69
N LEU A 144 -3.77 -13.72 -4.65
CA LEU A 144 -4.06 -15.14 -4.41
C LEU A 144 -3.00 -16.08 -4.98
N ALA A 145 -2.84 -17.23 -4.34
CA ALA A 145 -2.04 -18.33 -4.84
C ALA A 145 -2.68 -19.67 -4.49
N VAL A 146 -2.43 -20.67 -5.33
CA VAL A 146 -2.78 -22.07 -5.06
C VAL A 146 -1.51 -22.88 -4.96
N LEU A 147 -1.39 -23.63 -3.87
CA LEU A 147 -0.30 -24.54 -3.57
C LEU A 147 -0.79 -25.98 -3.58
N ARG A 148 0.13 -26.91 -3.79
CA ARG A 148 -0.05 -28.34 -3.54
C ARG A 148 0.86 -28.78 -2.40
N VAL A 149 0.33 -29.62 -1.53
CA VAL A 149 1.05 -30.16 -0.36
C VAL A 149 0.96 -31.69 -0.30
N SER A 150 1.80 -32.31 0.51
CA SER A 150 1.82 -33.76 0.74
C SER A 150 0.83 -34.20 1.83
N ARG A 151 -0.39 -33.65 1.82
CA ARG A 151 -1.48 -33.99 2.73
C ARG A 151 -2.83 -33.63 2.11
N ASN A 152 -3.90 -34.30 2.55
CA ASN A 152 -5.26 -34.03 2.09
C ASN A 152 -6.07 -33.30 3.15
N GLY A 153 -7.02 -32.48 2.70
CA GLY A 153 -8.03 -31.86 3.56
C GLY A 153 -9.04 -32.87 4.09
N THR A 154 -9.69 -32.52 5.19
CA THR A 154 -10.78 -33.31 5.79
C THR A 154 -12.11 -33.13 5.07
N GLY A 155 -12.21 -32.15 4.17
CA GLY A 155 -13.46 -31.79 3.49
C GLY A 155 -14.19 -30.61 4.10
N PHE A 156 -13.61 -29.92 5.08
CA PHE A 156 -14.29 -28.86 5.81
C PHE A 156 -14.49 -27.60 4.96
N PHE A 157 -13.41 -26.99 4.48
CA PHE A 157 -13.54 -25.79 3.65
C PHE A 157 -13.99 -26.15 2.26
N LYS A 158 -15.13 -25.59 1.86
CA LYS A 158 -15.70 -25.72 0.53
C LYS A 158 -15.81 -24.34 -0.10
N ILE A 159 -15.36 -24.24 -1.34
CA ILE A 159 -15.67 -23.13 -2.22
C ILE A 159 -16.78 -23.64 -3.14
N PRO A 160 -18.06 -23.35 -2.85
CA PRO A 160 -19.16 -23.87 -3.64
C PRO A 160 -19.11 -23.31 -5.06
N GLU A 161 -19.61 -24.07 -6.05
CA GLU A 161 -19.72 -23.60 -7.44
C GLU A 161 -20.58 -22.33 -7.53
N GLN A 162 -21.69 -22.32 -6.79
CA GLN A 162 -22.54 -21.16 -6.61
C GLN A 162 -22.22 -20.50 -5.27
N LEU A 163 -21.62 -19.31 -5.31
CA LEU A 163 -21.32 -18.54 -4.12
C LEU A 163 -22.59 -17.91 -3.55
N ALA A 164 -22.80 -18.09 -2.26
CA ALA A 164 -23.89 -17.42 -1.55
C ALA A 164 -23.68 -15.90 -1.61
N LYS A 165 -24.78 -15.16 -1.79
CA LYS A 165 -24.77 -13.70 -1.70
C LYS A 165 -24.69 -13.30 -0.23
N LEU A 166 -23.59 -12.66 0.16
CA LEU A 166 -23.44 -12.12 1.50
C LEU A 166 -24.36 -10.91 1.70
N THR A 167 -24.94 -10.83 2.90
CA THR A 167 -25.77 -9.69 3.32
C THR A 167 -24.96 -8.81 4.28
N GLN A 168 -24.99 -7.48 4.09
CA GLN A 168 -24.30 -6.57 5.03
C GLN A 168 -24.83 -6.79 6.46
N GLY A 169 -23.93 -6.80 7.44
CA GLY A 169 -24.19 -7.16 8.83
C GLY A 169 -24.10 -8.66 9.13
N GLN A 170 -23.99 -9.52 8.11
CA GLN A 170 -23.81 -10.96 8.32
C GLN A 170 -22.47 -11.26 9.00
N TYR A 171 -22.51 -12.13 10.01
CA TYR A 171 -21.31 -12.62 10.68
C TYR A 171 -20.45 -13.48 9.75
N LEU A 172 -19.16 -13.18 9.76
CA LEU A 172 -18.10 -14.00 9.18
C LEU A 172 -17.08 -14.35 10.25
N TYR A 173 -16.42 -15.48 10.05
CA TYR A 173 -15.40 -16.02 10.93
C TYR A 173 -14.10 -16.17 10.14
N SER A 174 -13.12 -15.34 10.47
CA SER A 174 -11.78 -15.33 9.91
C SER A 174 -10.88 -16.26 10.70
N LEU A 175 -10.22 -17.22 10.05
CA LEU A 175 -9.29 -18.15 10.69
C LEU A 175 -7.88 -18.01 10.14
N GLY A 176 -6.88 -18.22 10.98
CA GLY A 176 -5.47 -18.19 10.58
C GLY A 176 -4.52 -18.43 11.75
N ASN A 177 -3.23 -18.24 11.52
CA ASN A 177 -2.18 -18.36 12.54
C ASN A 177 -1.46 -17.01 12.74
N PRO A 178 -1.99 -16.12 13.59
CA PRO A 178 -1.38 -14.82 13.85
C PRO A 178 0.00 -14.96 14.52
N LEU A 179 0.98 -14.22 14.00
CA LEU A 179 2.30 -14.01 14.61
C LEU A 179 3.08 -15.28 15.04
N ASP A 180 2.74 -16.44 14.47
CA ASP A 180 3.28 -17.75 14.91
C ASP A 180 2.95 -18.08 16.39
N LEU A 181 1.91 -17.46 16.95
CA LEU A 181 1.46 -17.64 18.34
C LEU A 181 0.50 -18.82 18.50
N GLY A 182 -0.02 -19.35 17.38
CA GLY A 182 -1.02 -20.40 17.36
C GLY A 182 -2.24 -20.01 16.55
N PHE A 183 -3.10 -21.00 16.30
CA PHE A 183 -4.28 -20.83 15.46
C PHE A 183 -5.33 -20.00 16.18
N ALA A 184 -5.90 -19.04 15.46
CA ALA A 184 -6.89 -18.11 15.98
C ALA A 184 -8.11 -18.04 15.05
N ILE A 185 -9.24 -17.74 15.67
CA ILE A 185 -10.49 -17.41 15.01
C ILE A 185 -10.89 -15.99 15.44
N SER A 186 -11.30 -15.18 14.46
CA SER A 186 -11.82 -13.84 14.64
C SER A 186 -13.22 -13.76 14.06
N GLU A 187 -14.17 -13.32 14.89
CA GLU A 187 -15.53 -13.03 14.47
C GLU A 187 -15.70 -11.54 14.12
N GLY A 188 -16.53 -11.24 13.14
CA GLY A 188 -16.85 -9.87 12.74
C GLY A 188 -17.97 -9.82 11.68
N ALA A 189 -18.40 -8.62 11.30
CA ALA A 189 -19.47 -8.44 10.33
C ALA A 189 -18.92 -8.14 8.92
N TYR A 190 -19.59 -8.66 7.91
CA TYR A 190 -19.43 -8.23 6.52
C TYR A 190 -20.11 -6.89 6.30
N ASN A 191 -19.39 -5.90 5.78
CA ASN A 191 -19.88 -4.53 5.61
C ASN A 191 -20.01 -4.10 4.13
N GLY A 192 -19.92 -5.03 3.19
CA GLY A 192 -20.11 -4.76 1.77
C GLY A 192 -18.82 -4.83 0.96
N VAL A 193 -18.95 -4.53 -0.34
CA VAL A 193 -17.83 -4.43 -1.28
C VAL A 193 -17.30 -3.00 -1.27
N ILE A 194 -15.98 -2.85 -1.29
CA ILE A 194 -15.33 -1.54 -1.37
C ILE A 194 -15.41 -1.03 -2.80
N ALA A 195 -16.18 0.03 -3.01
CA ALA A 195 -16.39 0.65 -4.32
C ALA A 195 -15.12 1.27 -4.93
N ARG A 196 -14.13 1.61 -4.09
CA ARG A 196 -12.97 2.44 -4.47
C ARG A 196 -11.75 1.67 -4.96
N SER A 197 -11.75 0.35 -4.83
CA SER A 197 -10.66 -0.50 -5.30
C SER A 197 -10.82 -0.80 -6.79
N PHE A 198 -9.72 -0.99 -7.51
CA PHE A 198 -9.80 -1.44 -8.91
C PHE A 198 -10.38 -2.86 -9.01
N TYR A 199 -10.14 -3.68 -8.00
CA TYR A 199 -10.68 -5.03 -7.85
C TYR A 199 -11.51 -5.11 -6.57
N ASP A 200 -12.70 -5.72 -6.66
CA ASP A 200 -13.58 -5.88 -5.52
C ASP A 200 -12.89 -6.53 -4.32
N GLN A 201 -13.09 -5.92 -3.15
CA GLN A 201 -12.67 -6.46 -1.85
C GLN A 201 -13.84 -6.39 -0.89
N LEU A 202 -13.96 -7.37 -0.01
CA LEU A 202 -14.99 -7.39 1.02
C LEU A 202 -14.47 -6.66 2.25
N MET A 203 -15.29 -5.78 2.82
CA MET A 203 -15.02 -5.14 4.10
C MET A 203 -15.49 -6.05 5.24
N PHE A 204 -14.62 -6.27 6.22
CA PHE A 204 -14.85 -7.10 7.39
C PHE A 204 -14.44 -6.34 8.66
N THR A 205 -15.30 -6.33 9.67
CA THR A 205 -15.06 -5.61 10.94
C THR A 205 -14.67 -6.54 12.09
N GLY A 206 -13.79 -7.50 11.82
CA GLY A 206 -13.11 -8.32 12.83
C GLY A 206 -11.58 -8.19 12.69
N PRO A 207 -10.82 -8.44 13.78
CA PRO A 207 -9.36 -8.32 13.75
C PRO A 207 -8.69 -9.35 12.82
N ILE A 208 -7.99 -8.86 11.80
CA ILE A 208 -7.09 -9.67 10.95
C ILE A 208 -5.65 -9.20 11.16
N ASN A 209 -4.87 -10.00 11.87
CA ASN A 209 -3.49 -9.69 12.23
C ASN A 209 -2.48 -10.32 11.27
N SER A 210 -1.25 -9.81 11.29
CA SER A 210 -0.10 -10.42 10.60
C SER A 210 0.01 -11.91 10.93
N GLY A 211 0.17 -12.74 9.89
CA GLY A 211 0.15 -14.21 9.99
C GLY A 211 -1.20 -14.83 9.61
N MET A 212 -2.33 -14.12 9.75
CA MET A 212 -3.64 -14.59 9.29
C MET A 212 -3.86 -14.43 7.79
N SER A 213 -3.06 -13.59 7.12
CA SER A 213 -3.09 -13.41 5.65
C SER A 213 -3.04 -14.74 4.92
N GLY A 214 -3.98 -14.95 4.00
CA GLY A 214 -4.13 -16.18 3.22
C GLY A 214 -5.02 -17.24 3.87
N GLY A 215 -5.40 -17.06 5.14
CA GLY A 215 -6.40 -17.88 5.80
C GLY A 215 -7.82 -17.61 5.30
N PRO A 216 -8.79 -18.49 5.60
CA PRO A 216 -10.15 -18.33 5.13
C PRO A 216 -10.96 -17.39 6.04
N SER A 217 -11.93 -16.71 5.44
CA SER A 217 -13.09 -16.16 6.13
C SER A 217 -14.33 -16.91 5.68
N VAL A 218 -15.07 -17.47 6.63
CA VAL A 218 -16.22 -18.35 6.38
C VAL A 218 -17.50 -17.81 6.98
N THR A 219 -18.63 -18.22 6.41
CA THR A 219 -19.95 -18.06 7.01
C THR A 219 -20.16 -19.04 8.17
N VAL A 220 -21.27 -18.90 8.90
CA VAL A 220 -21.61 -19.75 10.05
C VAL A 220 -21.69 -21.25 9.71
N ASP A 221 -22.02 -21.58 8.46
CA ASP A 221 -22.08 -22.94 7.90
C ASP A 221 -20.72 -23.45 7.36
N GLY A 222 -19.65 -22.66 7.48
CA GLY A 222 -18.30 -23.06 7.06
C GLY A 222 -18.01 -22.85 5.57
N ALA A 223 -18.93 -22.25 4.81
CA ALA A 223 -18.69 -21.90 3.42
C ALA A 223 -17.71 -20.71 3.31
N VAL A 224 -16.74 -20.80 2.40
CA VAL A 224 -15.71 -19.76 2.25
C VAL A 224 -16.31 -18.52 1.57
N ALA A 225 -16.32 -17.41 2.30
CA ALA A 225 -16.75 -16.09 1.83
C ALA A 225 -15.58 -15.30 1.20
N GLY A 226 -14.38 -15.48 1.72
CA GLY A 226 -13.18 -14.83 1.20
C GLY A 226 -11.88 -15.29 1.83
N VAL A 227 -10.78 -14.67 1.43
CA VAL A 227 -9.42 -14.93 1.92
C VAL A 227 -8.89 -13.71 2.63
N ASN A 228 -8.37 -13.88 3.85
CA ASN A 228 -7.91 -12.82 4.74
C ASN A 228 -6.72 -12.05 4.15
N VAL A 229 -6.71 -10.72 4.27
CA VAL A 229 -5.56 -9.87 3.92
C VAL A 229 -5.21 -8.94 5.08
N SER A 230 -4.05 -9.15 5.71
CA SER A 230 -3.62 -8.40 6.90
C SER A 230 -2.77 -7.15 6.58
N LYS A 231 -2.49 -6.87 5.30
CA LYS A 231 -1.53 -5.82 4.89
C LYS A 231 -2.14 -4.43 4.66
N ARG A 232 -3.45 -4.28 4.67
CA ARG A 232 -4.10 -2.95 4.59
C ARG A 232 -4.48 -2.50 5.99
N LEU A 233 -3.64 -1.63 6.56
CA LEU A 233 -3.80 -1.05 7.90
C LEU A 233 -4.51 0.31 7.79
N ASP A 234 -5.64 0.37 7.10
CA ASP A 234 -6.37 1.63 6.84
C ASP A 234 -7.12 2.16 8.08
N GLY A 235 -6.98 1.50 9.23
CA GLY A 235 -7.57 1.87 10.51
C GLY A 235 -7.66 0.66 11.45
N GLU A 236 -8.05 0.90 12.71
CA GLU A 236 -8.43 -0.19 13.62
C GLU A 236 -9.76 -0.80 13.17
N LEU A 237 -9.87 -2.13 13.22
CA LEU A 237 -11.09 -2.90 12.89
C LEU A 237 -11.62 -2.70 11.45
N VAL A 238 -10.78 -2.24 10.52
CA VAL A 238 -11.06 -2.23 9.07
C VAL A 238 -10.19 -3.28 8.40
N SER A 239 -10.76 -4.47 8.24
CA SER A 239 -10.08 -5.62 7.62
C SER A 239 -10.65 -5.89 6.23
N PHE A 240 -9.82 -6.50 5.39
CA PHE A 240 -10.14 -6.74 3.98
C PHE A 240 -10.06 -8.23 3.65
N LEU A 241 -11.01 -8.70 2.84
CA LEU A 241 -11.01 -10.05 2.31
C LEU A 241 -10.99 -10.01 0.79
N VAL A 242 -10.22 -10.92 0.19
CA VAL A 242 -10.35 -11.25 -1.23
C VAL A 242 -11.62 -12.09 -1.40
N PRO A 243 -12.58 -11.69 -2.24
CA PRO A 243 -13.79 -12.47 -2.47
C PRO A 243 -13.51 -13.90 -2.93
N ALA A 244 -14.27 -14.88 -2.43
CA ALA A 244 -14.10 -16.29 -2.76
C ALA A 244 -14.19 -16.61 -4.27
N ARG A 245 -14.88 -15.76 -5.07
CA ARG A 245 -14.96 -15.92 -6.53
C ARG A 245 -13.60 -15.91 -7.22
N TYR A 246 -12.67 -15.08 -6.76
CA TYR A 246 -11.33 -15.04 -7.36
C TYR A 246 -10.52 -16.29 -7.02
N ALA A 247 -10.71 -16.84 -5.81
CA ALA A 247 -10.13 -18.14 -5.45
C ALA A 247 -10.75 -19.27 -6.28
N GLN A 248 -12.06 -19.25 -6.51
CA GLN A 248 -12.75 -20.20 -7.38
C GLN A 248 -12.22 -20.16 -8.82
N ASP A 249 -12.06 -18.97 -9.40
CA ASP A 249 -11.53 -18.79 -10.75
C ASP A 249 -10.07 -19.26 -10.87
N LEU A 250 -9.26 -19.02 -9.83
CA LEU A 250 -7.88 -19.51 -9.76
C LEU A 250 -7.82 -21.04 -9.64
N LEU A 251 -8.72 -21.66 -8.87
CA LEU A 251 -8.82 -23.11 -8.76
C LEU A 251 -9.26 -23.77 -10.08
N LYS A 252 -10.24 -23.19 -10.78
CA LYS A 252 -10.65 -23.66 -12.13
C LYS A 252 -9.48 -23.64 -13.12
N ARG A 253 -8.62 -22.62 -13.06
CA ARG A 253 -7.38 -22.58 -13.87
C ARG A 253 -6.42 -23.72 -13.52
N VAL A 254 -6.31 -24.05 -12.23
CA VAL A 254 -5.48 -25.17 -11.75
C VAL A 254 -6.04 -26.52 -12.19
N GLU A 255 -7.36 -26.69 -12.27
CA GLU A 255 -7.97 -27.93 -12.76
C GLU A 255 -7.72 -28.14 -14.27
N GLN A 256 -7.71 -27.05 -15.03
CA GLN A 256 -7.48 -27.10 -16.49
C GLN A 256 -6.01 -27.26 -16.87
N GLN A 257 -5.07 -27.02 -15.94
CA GLN A 257 -3.65 -27.11 -16.22
C GLN A 257 -3.13 -28.55 -16.08
N LYS A 258 -2.28 -28.98 -17.02
CA LYS A 258 -1.66 -30.31 -16.96
C LYS A 258 -0.48 -30.37 -15.98
N LYS A 259 0.23 -29.26 -15.80
CA LYS A 259 1.44 -29.16 -14.96
C LYS A 259 1.57 -27.74 -14.41
N ALA A 260 2.18 -27.61 -13.22
CA ALA A 260 2.59 -26.34 -12.66
C ALA A 260 3.52 -25.58 -13.62
N PRO A 261 3.35 -24.25 -13.77
CA PRO A 261 4.25 -23.41 -14.55
C PRO A 261 5.69 -23.47 -14.02
N ALA A 262 6.66 -23.46 -14.94
CA ALA A 262 8.08 -23.41 -14.57
C ALA A 262 8.54 -21.99 -14.21
N ASP A 263 7.92 -20.95 -14.81
CA ASP A 263 8.25 -19.55 -14.57
C ASP A 263 7.01 -18.74 -14.20
N PHE A 264 6.89 -18.42 -12.92
CA PHE A 264 5.84 -17.54 -12.41
C PHE A 264 6.10 -16.06 -12.71
N THR A 265 7.35 -15.68 -13.01
CA THR A 265 7.70 -14.28 -13.34
C THR A 265 7.00 -13.83 -14.60
N ALA A 266 6.98 -14.67 -15.65
CA ALA A 266 6.24 -14.39 -16.89
C ALA A 266 4.72 -14.27 -16.67
N ILE A 267 4.15 -15.11 -15.80
CA ILE A 267 2.71 -15.06 -15.46
C ILE A 267 2.38 -13.75 -14.75
N VAL A 268 3.18 -13.39 -13.73
CA VAL A 268 3.03 -12.13 -13.01
C VAL A 268 3.18 -10.94 -13.97
N ALA A 269 4.20 -10.95 -14.84
CA ALA A 269 4.40 -9.90 -15.84
C ALA A 269 3.16 -9.69 -16.73
N GLY A 270 2.58 -10.78 -17.25
CA GLY A 270 1.40 -10.72 -18.09
C GLY A 270 0.16 -10.14 -17.39
N GLN A 271 -0.05 -10.52 -16.13
CA GLN A 271 -1.13 -9.96 -15.29
C GLN A 271 -0.92 -8.46 -15.05
N LEU A 272 0.29 -8.03 -14.70
CA LEU A 272 0.63 -6.62 -14.50
C LEU A 272 0.47 -5.78 -15.77
N LEU A 273 0.91 -6.30 -16.93
CA LEU A 273 0.75 -5.65 -18.23
C LEU A 273 -0.73 -5.51 -18.64
N THR A 274 -1.56 -6.49 -18.28
CA THR A 274 -3.01 -6.45 -18.51
C THR A 274 -3.66 -5.40 -17.63
N HIS A 275 -3.35 -5.40 -16.34
CA HIS A 275 -3.86 -4.41 -15.39
C HIS A 275 -3.49 -2.98 -15.78
N GLN A 276 -2.21 -2.70 -16.06
CA GLN A 276 -1.78 -1.34 -16.39
C GLN A 276 -2.49 -0.80 -17.66
N ARG A 277 -2.81 -1.67 -18.62
CA ARG A 277 -3.55 -1.28 -19.81
C ARG A 277 -4.97 -0.84 -19.43
N ALA A 278 -5.69 -1.68 -18.71
CA ALA A 278 -7.05 -1.37 -18.25
C ALA A 278 -7.08 -0.09 -17.37
N MET A 279 -6.12 0.06 -16.46
CA MET A 279 -5.96 1.24 -15.62
C MET A 279 -5.75 2.52 -16.45
N VAL A 280 -4.81 2.51 -17.41
CA VAL A 280 -4.54 3.68 -18.25
C VAL A 280 -5.71 3.99 -19.18
N ASP A 281 -6.34 2.97 -19.78
CA ASP A 281 -7.47 3.18 -20.67
C ASP A 281 -8.69 3.74 -19.92
N GLN A 282 -9.00 3.21 -18.73
CA GLN A 282 -10.07 3.74 -17.88
C GLN A 282 -9.78 5.18 -17.46
N LEU A 283 -8.54 5.47 -17.05
CA LEU A 283 -8.14 6.81 -16.69
C LEU A 283 -8.32 7.76 -17.88
N LEU A 284 -7.84 7.39 -19.07
CA LEU A 284 -7.85 8.22 -20.26
C LEU A 284 -9.14 8.16 -21.09
N ALA A 285 -10.16 7.42 -20.63
CA ALA A 285 -11.45 7.30 -21.31
C ALA A 285 -12.19 8.65 -21.43
N SER A 286 -11.94 9.55 -20.48
CA SER A 286 -12.44 10.92 -20.48
C SER A 286 -11.29 11.92 -20.30
N PRO A 287 -11.45 13.19 -20.71
CA PRO A 287 -10.48 14.24 -20.43
C PRO A 287 -10.16 14.35 -18.93
N LEU A 288 -8.92 14.74 -18.60
CA LEU A 288 -8.52 15.05 -17.22
C LEU A 288 -9.37 16.21 -16.69
N SER A 289 -9.86 16.09 -15.47
CA SER A 289 -10.50 17.22 -14.79
C SER A 289 -9.45 18.29 -14.52
N LEU A 290 -9.81 19.56 -14.64
CA LEU A 290 -8.87 20.66 -14.42
C LEU A 290 -9.24 21.41 -13.14
N LYS A 291 -8.23 21.73 -12.31
CA LYS A 291 -8.40 22.60 -11.15
C LYS A 291 -7.60 23.90 -11.32
N PRO A 292 -8.17 25.06 -10.94
CA PRO A 292 -7.44 26.31 -10.95
C PRO A 292 -6.37 26.30 -9.84
N MET A 293 -5.20 26.84 -10.15
CA MET A 293 -4.07 26.94 -9.23
C MET A 293 -3.29 28.22 -9.55
N GLY A 294 -3.70 29.32 -8.92
CA GLY A 294 -3.26 30.66 -9.31
C GLY A 294 -3.75 31.03 -10.72
N PRO A 295 -2.89 31.54 -11.61
CA PRO A 295 -3.24 31.84 -13.00
C PRO A 295 -3.27 30.59 -13.90
N TYR A 296 -2.96 29.40 -13.36
CA TYR A 296 -2.86 28.16 -14.12
C TYR A 296 -4.06 27.24 -13.91
N GLN A 297 -4.23 26.30 -14.82
CA GLN A 297 -5.04 25.11 -14.68
C GLN A 297 -4.15 23.88 -14.67
N VAL A 298 -4.43 22.98 -13.73
CA VAL A 298 -3.69 21.74 -13.55
C VAL A 298 -4.59 20.53 -13.69
N PRO A 299 -4.11 19.46 -14.35
CA PRO A 299 -4.83 18.21 -14.44
C PRO A 299 -4.91 17.51 -13.09
N VAL A 300 -6.14 17.28 -12.65
CA VAL A 300 -6.47 16.38 -11.56
C VAL A 300 -7.44 15.33 -12.08
N ARG A 301 -7.61 14.22 -11.38
CA ARG A 301 -8.70 13.30 -11.67
C ARG A 301 -9.21 12.71 -10.37
N GLU A 302 -10.09 13.48 -9.75
CA GLU A 302 -10.87 13.00 -8.64
C GLU A 302 -11.86 11.98 -9.18
N SER A 303 -11.69 10.76 -8.72
CA SER A 303 -12.57 9.63 -8.99
C SER A 303 -12.63 8.81 -7.71
N GLU A 304 -13.48 7.79 -7.67
CA GLU A 304 -13.49 6.86 -6.54
C GLU A 304 -12.12 6.21 -6.32
N GLN A 305 -11.29 6.08 -7.36
CA GLN A 305 -10.01 5.39 -7.33
C GLN A 305 -8.80 6.32 -7.08
N MET A 306 -8.95 7.64 -7.23
CA MET A 306 -7.86 8.61 -7.03
C MET A 306 -8.34 9.83 -6.23
N ARG A 307 -7.65 10.09 -5.11
CA ARG A 307 -7.99 11.17 -4.18
C ARG A 307 -6.94 12.26 -4.17
N CYS A 308 -7.41 13.49 -4.10
CA CYS A 308 -6.57 14.67 -4.02
C CYS A 308 -6.66 15.33 -2.64
N TRP A 309 -5.52 15.80 -2.14
CA TRP A 309 -5.40 16.54 -0.88
C TRP A 309 -4.68 17.86 -1.15
N GLY A 310 -5.27 18.95 -0.68
CA GLY A 310 -4.69 20.28 -0.75
C GLY A 310 -4.03 20.66 0.58
N ARG A 311 -2.87 21.31 0.52
CA ARG A 311 -2.23 21.95 1.68
C ARG A 311 -1.69 23.30 1.24
N SER A 312 -1.59 24.24 2.17
CA SER A 312 -0.91 25.50 1.90
C SER A 312 -0.09 25.90 3.12
N ASN A 313 1.06 26.50 2.87
CA ASN A 313 1.97 26.95 3.93
C ASN A 313 1.78 28.42 4.29
N VAL A 314 0.60 29.03 4.07
CA VAL A 314 0.29 30.41 4.46
C VAL A 314 0.56 30.60 5.95
N LYS A 315 1.79 31.02 6.27
CA LYS A 315 2.26 31.47 7.57
C LYS A 315 2.92 32.82 7.34
N ALA A 316 2.71 33.75 8.28
CA ALA A 316 3.05 35.16 8.11
C ALA A 316 4.56 35.46 8.03
N ASP A 317 5.43 34.50 8.36
CA ASP A 317 6.87 34.70 8.55
C ASP A 317 7.73 34.41 7.31
N LYS A 318 7.16 33.85 6.23
CA LYS A 318 7.90 33.53 5.00
C LYS A 318 7.63 34.54 3.88
N PRO A 319 8.67 34.99 3.14
CA PRO A 319 8.53 35.93 2.02
C PRO A 319 8.03 35.25 0.71
N PHE A 320 7.43 34.08 0.83
CA PHE A 320 6.81 33.32 -0.26
C PHE A 320 5.73 32.39 0.29
N THR A 321 4.83 31.94 -0.57
CA THR A 321 3.85 30.90 -0.24
C THR A 321 3.91 29.76 -1.24
N VAL A 322 3.56 28.58 -0.79
CA VAL A 322 3.45 27.34 -1.56
C VAL A 322 2.08 26.74 -1.31
N ASP A 323 1.33 26.59 -2.39
CA ASP A 323 0.09 25.83 -2.41
C ASP A 323 0.39 24.46 -3.04
N ASP A 324 0.08 23.38 -2.33
CA ASP A 324 0.29 22.00 -2.74
C ASP A 324 -1.05 21.33 -3.04
N ALA A 325 -1.12 20.58 -4.14
CA ALA A 325 -2.20 19.65 -4.43
C ALA A 325 -1.59 18.28 -4.78
N SER A 326 -1.93 17.24 -4.03
CA SER A 326 -1.41 15.89 -4.25
C SER A 326 -2.55 14.91 -4.45
N CYS A 327 -2.60 14.30 -5.63
CA CYS A 327 -3.54 13.25 -6.01
C CYS A 327 -2.82 11.91 -6.10
N ALA A 328 -3.37 10.86 -5.52
CA ALA A 328 -2.82 9.52 -5.65
C ALA A 328 -3.93 8.47 -5.70
N MET A 329 -3.67 7.38 -6.44
CA MET A 329 -4.53 6.21 -6.39
C MET A 329 -4.51 5.57 -4.99
N GLU A 330 -5.69 5.14 -4.51
CA GLU A 330 -5.83 4.55 -3.16
C GLU A 330 -5.24 3.13 -3.06
N SER A 331 -5.10 2.43 -4.19
CA SER A 331 -4.57 1.07 -4.21
C SER A 331 -3.36 0.94 -5.14
N ALA A 332 -2.49 -0.01 -4.78
CA ALA A 332 -1.37 -0.44 -5.59
C ALA A 332 -1.29 -1.98 -5.54
N ILE A 333 -0.79 -2.58 -6.60
CA ILE A 333 -0.59 -4.03 -6.68
C ILE A 333 0.75 -4.37 -6.02
N PHE A 334 0.72 -5.27 -5.05
CA PHE A 334 1.92 -5.84 -4.45
C PHE A 334 2.60 -6.80 -5.43
N VAL A 335 3.91 -6.66 -5.61
CA VAL A 335 4.69 -7.59 -6.45
C VAL A 335 5.64 -8.44 -5.61
N SER A 336 6.51 -7.80 -4.80
CA SER A 336 7.48 -8.50 -3.96
C SER A 336 8.14 -7.54 -2.95
N GLY A 337 8.25 -7.92 -1.68
CA GLY A 337 8.92 -7.09 -0.66
C GLY A 337 8.32 -5.68 -0.57
N SER A 338 9.06 -4.66 -0.98
CA SER A 338 8.57 -3.27 -1.07
C SER A 338 8.21 -2.82 -2.50
N LEU A 339 8.24 -3.73 -3.48
CA LEU A 339 7.90 -3.43 -4.86
C LEU A 339 6.38 -3.45 -5.06
N GLN A 340 5.86 -2.36 -5.59
CA GLN A 340 4.45 -2.19 -5.94
C GLN A 340 4.32 -1.56 -7.33
N THR A 341 3.24 -1.90 -8.03
CA THR A 341 2.93 -1.44 -9.40
C THR A 341 1.46 -1.03 -9.52
N GLY A 342 1.05 -0.52 -10.68
CA GLY A 342 -0.35 -0.18 -10.94
C GLY A 342 -0.82 1.01 -10.11
N GLN A 343 0.07 1.98 -9.90
CA GLN A 343 -0.24 3.19 -9.14
C GLN A 343 0.12 4.43 -9.97
N LEU A 344 -0.78 5.40 -9.96
CA LEU A 344 -0.57 6.74 -10.48
C LEU A 344 -0.59 7.75 -9.32
N SER A 345 0.32 8.72 -9.36
CA SER A 345 0.24 9.90 -8.52
C SER A 345 0.56 11.16 -9.29
N ILE A 346 -0.11 12.24 -8.92
CA ILE A 346 0.05 13.57 -9.48
C ILE A 346 0.27 14.53 -8.32
N ARG A 347 1.26 15.41 -8.41
CA ARG A 347 1.48 16.47 -7.43
C ARG A 347 1.69 17.80 -8.15
N HIS A 348 1.06 18.84 -7.65
CA HIS A 348 1.26 20.22 -8.09
C HIS A 348 1.74 21.06 -6.92
N GLN A 349 2.68 21.96 -7.18
CA GLN A 349 3.18 22.95 -6.23
C GLN A 349 3.18 24.31 -6.91
N TYR A 350 2.50 25.28 -6.30
CA TYR A 350 2.40 26.64 -6.82
C TYR A 350 3.11 27.57 -5.87
N LEU A 351 4.28 28.02 -6.31
CA LEU A 351 5.15 28.92 -5.57
C LEU A 351 4.85 30.35 -6.03
N ARG A 352 4.65 31.26 -5.08
CA ARG A 352 4.55 32.70 -5.35
C ARG A 352 5.35 33.50 -4.33
N SER A 353 6.03 34.54 -4.82
CA SER A 353 6.71 35.50 -3.97
C SER A 353 5.69 36.41 -3.25
N THR A 354 5.91 36.64 -1.95
CA THR A 354 5.20 37.68 -1.18
C THR A 354 6.15 38.79 -0.70
N GLY A 355 7.47 38.57 -0.80
CA GLY A 355 8.50 39.55 -0.44
C GLY A 355 9.90 39.22 -0.97
N LEU A 356 10.06 38.18 -1.80
CA LEU A 356 11.33 37.88 -2.48
C LEU A 356 11.44 38.65 -3.80
N GLY A 357 12.63 39.19 -4.09
CA GLY A 357 12.99 39.65 -5.43
C GLY A 357 13.19 38.49 -6.41
N GLN A 358 13.21 38.79 -7.71
CA GLN A 358 13.22 37.78 -8.79
C GLN A 358 14.37 36.78 -8.68
N LEU A 359 15.61 37.22 -8.40
CA LEU A 359 16.76 36.31 -8.30
C LEU A 359 16.64 35.33 -7.13
N ARG A 360 16.21 35.82 -5.96
CA ARG A 360 16.00 34.97 -4.76
C ARG A 360 14.84 34.00 -4.99
N PHE A 361 13.78 34.45 -5.66
CA PHE A 361 12.67 33.59 -6.05
C PHE A 361 13.09 32.52 -7.06
N ALA A 362 13.87 32.89 -8.09
CA ALA A 362 14.38 31.95 -9.09
C ALA A 362 15.27 30.87 -8.45
N GLN A 363 16.11 31.23 -7.48
CA GLN A 363 16.90 30.28 -6.70
C GLN A 363 16.01 29.33 -5.89
N LEU A 364 14.97 29.86 -5.22
CA LEU A 364 13.99 29.06 -4.47
C LEU A 364 13.26 28.06 -5.39
N ALA A 365 12.70 28.53 -6.50
CA ALA A 365 11.98 27.69 -7.46
C ALA A 365 12.89 26.62 -8.07
N SER A 366 14.12 26.98 -8.44
CA SER A 366 15.10 26.04 -8.99
C SER A 366 15.53 24.97 -7.97
N ALA A 367 15.73 25.36 -6.70
CA ALA A 367 16.04 24.42 -5.63
C ALA A 367 14.88 23.45 -5.36
N SER A 368 13.64 23.94 -5.38
CA SER A 368 12.44 23.11 -5.28
C SER A 368 12.41 22.06 -6.39
N PHE A 369 12.63 22.47 -7.63
CA PHE A 369 12.62 21.59 -8.81
C PHE A 369 13.74 20.53 -8.77
N LYS A 370 14.94 20.90 -8.28
CA LYS A 370 16.10 20.00 -8.21
C LYS A 370 15.98 18.93 -7.12
N ASN A 371 15.21 19.19 -6.05
CA ASN A 371 15.09 18.28 -4.91
C ASN A 371 14.22 17.04 -5.16
N GLU A 372 13.76 16.84 -6.40
CA GLU A 372 12.92 15.73 -6.79
C GLU A 372 13.70 14.43 -7.00
N HIS A 373 13.24 13.35 -6.38
CA HIS A 373 13.87 12.03 -6.50
C HIS A 373 13.24 11.21 -7.63
N PHE A 374 14.09 10.67 -8.51
CA PHE A 374 13.68 9.83 -9.65
C PHE A 374 14.04 8.35 -9.46
N GLY A 375 14.40 7.93 -8.25
CA GLY A 375 14.93 6.60 -7.97
C GLY A 375 16.45 6.58 -7.81
N ASN A 376 16.99 5.41 -7.52
CA ASN A 376 18.41 5.22 -7.22
C ASN A 376 19.03 4.18 -8.17
N ASN A 377 20.30 4.39 -8.55
CA ASN A 377 21.10 3.47 -9.34
C ASN A 377 21.44 2.16 -8.60
N LYS A 378 21.32 2.15 -7.27
CA LYS A 378 21.56 0.97 -6.43
C LYS A 378 20.33 0.06 -6.25
N ASP A 379 19.19 0.40 -6.86
CA ASP A 379 18.01 -0.47 -6.80
C ASP A 379 18.26 -1.77 -7.56
N THR A 380 18.11 -2.90 -6.88
CA THR A 380 18.33 -4.23 -7.47
C THR A 380 17.12 -4.71 -8.29
N ARG A 381 15.98 -4.02 -8.21
CA ARG A 381 14.73 -4.42 -8.88
C ARG A 381 14.47 -3.63 -10.16
N LEU A 382 14.96 -2.39 -10.22
CA LEU A 382 14.82 -1.49 -11.36
C LEU A 382 16.18 -1.04 -11.89
N THR A 383 16.21 -0.52 -13.12
CA THR A 383 17.38 0.18 -13.64
C THR A 383 17.58 1.53 -12.95
N GLY A 384 18.75 2.12 -13.14
CA GLY A 384 18.95 3.54 -12.88
C GLY A 384 18.03 4.40 -13.76
N PRO A 385 17.61 5.58 -13.29
CA PRO A 385 16.77 6.49 -14.08
C PRO A 385 17.51 6.94 -15.35
N GLN A 386 16.81 6.87 -16.48
CA GLN A 386 17.22 7.48 -17.74
C GLN A 386 16.32 8.70 -17.96
N CYS A 387 16.91 9.89 -17.97
CA CYS A 387 16.17 11.14 -17.98
C CYS A 387 16.45 11.95 -19.24
N THR A 388 15.40 12.57 -19.79
CA THR A 388 15.47 13.57 -20.85
C THR A 388 14.86 14.86 -20.35
N GLU A 389 15.47 15.98 -20.68
CA GLU A 389 15.00 17.32 -20.35
C GLU A 389 14.74 18.10 -21.63
N ASP A 390 13.64 18.85 -21.68
CA ASP A 390 13.28 19.72 -22.79
C ASP A 390 12.44 20.92 -22.35
N PHE A 391 12.34 21.93 -23.20
CA PHE A 391 11.42 23.05 -23.05
C PHE A 391 10.26 22.91 -24.05
N VAL A 392 9.07 22.72 -23.52
CA VAL A 392 7.84 22.51 -24.30
C VAL A 392 6.91 23.71 -24.12
N LYS A 393 6.16 24.06 -25.16
CA LYS A 393 5.11 25.09 -25.08
C LYS A 393 3.76 24.42 -25.27
N ASN A 394 2.87 24.53 -24.29
CA ASN A 394 1.51 24.01 -24.38
C ASN A 394 0.49 25.04 -23.88
N LYS A 395 -0.60 25.26 -24.65
CA LYS A 395 -1.70 26.18 -24.31
C LYS A 395 -1.20 27.53 -23.75
N ASP A 396 -0.20 28.09 -24.43
CA ASP A 396 0.47 29.36 -24.08
C ASP A 396 1.27 29.40 -22.78
N VAL A 397 1.50 28.25 -22.13
CA VAL A 397 2.40 28.11 -20.99
C VAL A 397 3.71 27.44 -21.46
N PRO A 398 4.85 28.16 -21.46
CA PRO A 398 6.16 27.53 -21.61
C PRO A 398 6.52 26.75 -20.34
N LEU A 399 6.92 25.50 -20.53
CA LEU A 399 7.25 24.54 -19.50
C LEU A 399 8.65 23.98 -19.73
N ARG A 400 9.46 23.92 -18.69
CA ARG A 400 10.60 22.99 -18.62
C ARG A 400 10.07 21.63 -18.19
N ALA A 401 10.37 20.58 -18.93
CA ALA A 401 9.93 19.21 -18.64
C ALA A 401 11.13 18.28 -18.50
N VAL A 402 11.13 17.44 -17.45
CA VAL A 402 12.10 16.36 -17.23
C VAL A 402 11.32 15.07 -17.14
N LEU A 403 11.55 14.16 -18.09
CA LEU A 403 10.97 12.83 -18.09
C LEU A 403 12.04 11.79 -17.77
N CYS A 404 11.85 11.06 -16.67
CA CYS A 404 12.72 9.96 -16.27
C CYS A 404 11.98 8.63 -16.37
N VAL A 405 12.66 7.61 -16.90
CA VAL A 405 12.13 6.26 -17.07
C VAL A 405 13.06 5.25 -16.41
N ARG A 406 12.48 4.25 -15.72
CA ARG A 406 13.19 3.13 -15.10
C ARG A 406 12.55 1.82 -15.51
N ALA A 407 13.34 0.86 -16.01
CA ALA A 407 12.84 -0.45 -16.41
C ALA A 407 12.87 -1.44 -15.24
N TYR A 408 11.88 -2.33 -15.16
CA TYR A 408 11.89 -3.44 -14.21
C TYR A 408 12.83 -4.54 -14.71
N ARG A 409 13.75 -5.00 -13.85
CA ARG A 409 14.76 -6.00 -14.25
C ARG A 409 14.16 -7.39 -14.45
N LYS A 410 13.16 -7.75 -13.64
CA LYS A 410 12.47 -9.05 -13.71
C LYS A 410 11.27 -9.08 -14.66
N PHE A 411 10.64 -7.93 -14.89
CA PHE A 411 9.38 -7.85 -15.62
C PHE A 411 9.57 -7.02 -16.88
N ALA A 412 9.98 -7.70 -17.97
CA ALA A 412 10.19 -7.07 -19.25
C ALA A 412 8.93 -6.34 -19.74
N GLY A 413 9.10 -5.15 -20.30
CA GLY A 413 8.00 -4.33 -20.80
C GLY A 413 7.29 -3.47 -19.74
N LEU A 414 7.64 -3.60 -18.45
CA LEU A 414 7.16 -2.71 -17.39
C LEU A 414 8.20 -1.66 -17.03
N TYR A 415 7.72 -0.45 -16.77
CA TYR A 415 8.51 0.73 -16.49
C TYR A 415 7.85 1.62 -15.43
N ASP A 416 8.68 2.30 -14.65
CA ASP A 416 8.27 3.46 -13.87
C ASP A 416 8.58 4.73 -14.66
N PHE A 417 7.58 5.58 -14.83
CA PHE A 417 7.68 6.90 -15.44
C PHE A 417 7.54 7.96 -14.37
N ALA A 418 8.42 8.96 -14.39
CA ALA A 418 8.35 10.13 -13.55
C ALA A 418 8.57 11.38 -14.43
N LEU A 419 7.51 12.14 -14.63
CA LEU A 419 7.52 13.40 -15.36
C LEU A 419 7.45 14.55 -14.37
N LEU A 420 8.40 15.48 -14.46
CA LEU A 420 8.43 16.72 -13.69
C LEU A 420 8.37 17.91 -14.65
N THR A 421 7.50 18.87 -14.39
CA THR A 421 7.37 20.10 -15.18
C THR A 421 7.44 21.34 -14.30
N ALA A 422 7.94 22.46 -14.86
CA ALA A 422 7.92 23.76 -14.23
C ALA A 422 7.62 24.86 -15.25
N THR A 423 6.75 25.79 -14.91
CA THR A 423 6.48 26.96 -15.76
C THR A 423 7.67 27.91 -15.77
N THR A 424 7.92 28.52 -16.93
CA THR A 424 9.06 29.44 -17.16
C THR A 424 8.61 30.81 -17.68
N ASP A 425 7.35 31.16 -17.42
CA ASP A 425 6.65 32.33 -17.95
C ASP A 425 6.69 33.54 -17.01
N GLN A 426 6.94 33.34 -15.72
CA GLN A 426 6.85 34.39 -14.69
C GLN A 426 8.12 34.44 -13.82
N GLY A 427 8.52 35.65 -13.41
CA GLY A 427 9.72 35.86 -12.59
C GLY A 427 9.51 35.79 -11.07
N LEU A 428 8.26 35.76 -10.61
CA LEU A 428 7.88 35.78 -9.18
C LEU A 428 6.83 34.72 -8.82
N MET A 429 6.48 33.86 -9.77
CA MET A 429 5.56 32.74 -9.60
C MET A 429 6.07 31.55 -10.40
N SER A 430 5.82 30.33 -9.94
CA SER A 430 6.17 29.11 -10.66
C SER A 430 5.20 28.01 -10.27
N LEU A 431 4.59 27.37 -11.28
CA LEU A 431 3.86 26.13 -11.09
C LEU A 431 4.79 24.96 -11.44
N GLN A 432 4.98 24.06 -10.48
CA GLN A 432 5.72 22.83 -10.66
C GLN A 432 4.76 21.65 -10.55
N SER A 433 4.82 20.70 -11.48
CA SER A 433 3.93 19.54 -11.50
C SER A 433 4.71 18.26 -11.67
N ARG A 434 4.30 17.19 -11.00
CA ARG A 434 4.89 15.87 -11.08
C ARG A 434 3.82 14.83 -11.37
N LEU A 435 4.10 13.92 -12.29
CA LEU A 435 3.32 12.72 -12.58
C LEU A 435 4.23 11.51 -12.39
N ASP A 436 3.83 10.57 -11.54
CA ASP A 436 4.47 9.27 -11.41
C ASP A 436 3.50 8.17 -11.84
N ALA A 437 3.91 7.31 -12.77
CA ALA A 437 3.17 6.13 -13.19
C ALA A 437 4.05 4.89 -12.98
N ARG A 438 3.61 3.96 -12.12
CA ARG A 438 4.41 2.81 -11.71
C ARG A 438 3.97 1.52 -12.38
N GLY A 439 4.93 0.78 -12.93
CA GLY A 439 4.68 -0.51 -13.59
C GLY A 439 3.72 -0.40 -14.76
N VAL A 440 3.96 0.55 -15.67
CA VAL A 440 3.21 0.73 -16.92
C VAL A 440 4.04 0.27 -18.12
N SER A 441 3.38 -0.02 -19.23
CA SER A 441 4.10 -0.22 -20.50
C SER A 441 4.75 1.09 -20.98
N TYR A 442 5.82 0.99 -21.76
CA TYR A 442 6.51 2.17 -22.29
C TYR A 442 5.59 3.11 -23.07
N GLU A 443 4.74 2.52 -23.93
CA GLU A 443 3.73 3.24 -24.71
C GLU A 443 2.75 4.00 -23.81
N ASN A 444 2.17 3.32 -22.82
CA ASN A 444 1.23 3.95 -21.89
C ASN A 444 1.91 5.01 -21.01
N GLY A 445 3.17 4.82 -20.61
CA GLY A 445 3.93 5.83 -19.87
C GLY A 445 4.12 7.13 -20.66
N LEU A 446 4.46 7.02 -21.96
CA LEU A 446 4.55 8.17 -22.86
C LEU A 446 3.17 8.80 -23.11
N ARG A 447 2.14 7.98 -23.34
CA ARG A 447 0.76 8.46 -23.54
C ARG A 447 0.26 9.26 -22.35
N LEU A 448 0.45 8.76 -21.13
CA LEU A 448 0.11 9.46 -19.89
C LEU A 448 0.87 10.78 -19.75
N SER A 449 2.17 10.76 -20.03
CA SER A 449 3.04 11.94 -19.94
C SER A 449 2.62 13.03 -20.92
N ARG A 450 2.30 12.66 -22.17
CA ARG A 450 1.78 13.60 -23.18
C ARG A 450 0.46 14.22 -22.75
N VAL A 451 -0.53 13.40 -22.40
CA VAL A 451 -1.86 13.90 -21.97
C VAL A 451 -1.75 14.81 -20.75
N PHE A 452 -0.84 14.51 -19.82
CA PHE A 452 -0.60 15.33 -18.64
C PHE A 452 -0.04 16.71 -18.99
N ILE A 453 1.02 16.77 -19.81
CA ILE A 453 1.60 18.04 -20.28
C ILE A 453 0.55 18.85 -21.04
N ASP A 454 -0.18 18.21 -21.96
CA ASP A 454 -1.22 18.82 -22.80
C ASP A 454 -2.38 19.40 -21.97
N SER A 455 -2.58 18.89 -20.74
CA SER A 455 -3.64 19.33 -19.85
C SER A 455 -3.28 20.53 -18.97
N ILE A 456 -1.99 20.85 -18.82
CA ILE A 456 -1.56 22.06 -18.09
C ILE A 456 -1.78 23.29 -18.99
N GLY A 457 -2.34 24.36 -18.45
CA GLY A 457 -2.59 25.58 -19.21
C GLY A 457 -2.85 26.80 -18.33
N LEU A 458 -3.20 27.92 -18.95
CA LEU A 458 -3.68 29.11 -18.24
C LEU A 458 -5.15 28.95 -17.84
N ALA A 459 -5.52 29.48 -16.68
CA ALA A 459 -6.91 29.60 -16.29
C ALA A 459 -7.61 30.65 -17.17
N PRO A 460 -8.85 30.40 -17.62
CA PRO A 460 -9.61 31.38 -18.38
C PRO A 460 -9.79 32.63 -17.52
N VAL A 461 -9.56 33.80 -18.13
CA VAL A 461 -9.76 35.09 -17.48
C VAL A 461 -11.25 35.23 -17.17
N VAL A 462 -11.61 35.12 -15.89
CA VAL A 462 -12.97 35.43 -15.44
C VAL A 462 -13.17 36.94 -15.63
N LYS A 463 -13.89 37.35 -16.68
CA LYS A 463 -14.34 38.73 -16.82
C LYS A 463 -15.19 39.06 -15.60
N LYS A 464 -14.70 39.98 -14.76
CA LYS A 464 -15.44 40.53 -13.62
C LYS A 464 -16.77 41.09 -14.16
N PRO A 465 -17.94 40.76 -13.59
CA PRO A 465 -19.20 41.32 -14.05
C PRO A 465 -19.12 42.84 -13.95
N GLU A 466 -19.41 43.50 -15.07
CA GLU A 466 -19.41 44.95 -15.19
C GLU A 466 -20.41 45.51 -14.19
N LYS A 467 -19.93 46.42 -13.31
CA LYS A 467 -20.77 47.07 -12.32
C LYS A 467 -21.87 47.83 -13.08
N PRO A 468 -23.17 47.63 -12.82
CA PRO A 468 -24.21 48.36 -13.52
C PRO A 468 -23.98 49.87 -13.33
N ALA A 469 -24.00 50.61 -14.44
CA ALA A 469 -23.88 52.05 -14.43
C ALA A 469 -24.94 52.68 -13.49
N PRO A 470 -24.59 53.70 -12.69
CA PRO A 470 -25.56 54.34 -11.81
C PRO A 470 -26.70 54.93 -12.64
N ALA A 471 -27.93 54.49 -12.34
CA ALA A 471 -29.13 54.99 -12.98
C ALA A 471 -29.20 56.52 -12.83
N ALA A 472 -29.28 57.21 -13.97
CA ALA A 472 -29.53 58.63 -14.03
C ALA A 472 -30.86 58.93 -13.32
N LYS A 473 -30.82 59.71 -12.24
CA LYS A 473 -32.02 60.27 -11.62
C LYS A 473 -32.60 61.30 -12.59
N GLY A 474 -33.58 60.86 -13.38
CA GLY A 474 -34.46 61.74 -14.14
C GLY A 474 -35.25 62.61 -13.17
N GLY A 475 -35.05 63.92 -13.24
CA GLY A 475 -35.89 64.90 -12.56
C GLY A 475 -37.28 64.91 -13.17
N ALA A 476 -38.30 64.79 -12.32
CA ALA A 476 -39.66 65.16 -12.66
C ALA A 476 -39.91 66.59 -12.15
N ARG A 477 -40.42 67.42 -13.06
CA ARG A 477 -40.99 68.75 -12.82
C ARG A 477 -42.29 68.66 -12.02
#